data_AF-A0A151E860-F1
#
_entry.id   AF-A0A151E860-F1
#
_cell.length_a   1.000
_cell.length_b   1.000
_cell.length_c   1.000
_cell.angle_alpha   90.00
_cell.angle_beta   90.00
_cell.angle_gamma   90.00
#
_symmetry.space_group_name_H-M   'P 1'
#
loop_
_entity.id
_entity.type
_entity.pdbx_description
1 polymer ?
#
loop_
_entity_poly.entity_id
_entity_poly.type
_entity_poly.pdbx_seq_one_letter_code
_entity_poly.pdbx_strand_id
1 'polypeptide(L)'
;MLIISYRGMIEQAKETYERFNTAYDIIMEAEANKKKLNKTTKSLLEIMIQEAFEIDSELRKSLPGLNYKLKEMLKKGYLKPKEEDISPFEPVTSELFYKNFWREVGKALKGN
;
A
#
# COMPACT_ATOMS: atom_id res chain seq x y z
N MET A 1 -3.94 28.02 9.97
CA MET A 1 -3.48 26.87 10.77
C MET A 1 -4.64 25.90 10.87
N LEU A 2 -4.66 24.84 10.04
CA LEU A 2 -5.74 23.86 10.04
C LEU A 2 -5.50 22.89 11.20
N ILE A 3 -6.21 23.09 12.31
CA ILE A 3 -6.31 22.09 13.38
C ILE A 3 -7.24 21.00 12.85
N ILE A 4 -6.70 20.03 12.12
CA ILE A 4 -7.44 18.80 11.88
C ILE A 4 -7.52 18.11 13.22
N SER A 5 -8.72 18.08 13.82
CA SER A 5 -8.93 17.36 15.07
C SER A 5 -8.58 15.88 14.86
N TYR A 6 -8.02 15.22 15.86
CA TYR A 6 -7.70 13.78 15.81
C TYR A 6 -8.92 12.93 15.37
N ARG A 7 -10.12 13.35 15.78
CA ARG A 7 -11.40 12.76 15.32
C ARG A 7 -11.58 12.88 13.80
N GLY A 8 -11.24 14.02 13.21
CA GLY A 8 -11.28 14.23 11.76
C GLY A 8 -10.31 13.32 11.01
N MET A 9 -9.11 13.08 11.56
CA MET A 9 -8.15 12.14 10.96
C MET A 9 -8.67 10.70 10.98
N ILE A 10 -9.33 10.27 12.06
CA ILE A 10 -9.92 8.93 12.15
C ILE A 10 -11.03 8.76 11.12
N GLU A 11 -11.95 9.72 11.01
CA GLU A 11 -13.04 9.63 10.03
C GLU A 11 -12.50 9.61 8.59
N GLN A 12 -11.52 10.46 8.28
CA GLN A 12 -10.85 10.43 6.98
C GLN A 12 -10.16 9.08 6.71
N ALA A 13 -9.52 8.48 7.71
CA ALA A 13 -8.90 7.17 7.58
C ALA A 13 -9.94 6.07 7.29
N LYS A 14 -11.11 6.11 7.95
CA LYS A 14 -12.23 5.19 7.66
C LYS A 14 -12.78 5.37 6.25
N GLU A 15 -13.01 6.60 5.81
CA GLU A 15 -13.50 6.86 4.46
C GLU A 15 -12.52 6.37 3.38
N THR A 16 -11.22 6.61 3.58
CA THR A 16 -10.18 6.08 2.69
C THR A 16 -10.11 4.56 2.74
N TYR A 17 -10.31 3.95 3.90
CA TYR A 17 -10.37 2.49 4.06
C TYR A 17 -11.55 1.85 3.31
N GLU A 18 -12.73 2.47 3.34
CA GLU A 18 -13.89 1.98 2.58
C GLU A 18 -13.66 2.07 1.06
N ARG A 19 -13.09 3.18 0.59
CA ARG A 19 -12.69 3.35 -0.82
C ARG A 19 -11.66 2.31 -1.24
N PHE A 20 -10.70 2.03 -0.36
CA PHE A 20 -9.72 0.97 -0.55
C PHE A 20 -10.35 -0.41 -0.66
N ASN A 21 -11.28 -0.78 0.24
CA ASN A 21 -11.94 -2.07 0.17
C ASN A 21 -12.68 -2.25 -1.16
N THR A 22 -13.40 -1.22 -1.60
CA THR A 22 -14.07 -1.23 -2.90
C THR A 22 -13.06 -1.44 -4.03
N ALA A 23 -11.93 -0.73 -4.02
CA ALA A 23 -10.90 -0.88 -5.04
C ALA A 23 -10.26 -2.29 -5.03
N TYR A 24 -9.96 -2.80 -3.83
CA TYR A 24 -9.43 -4.14 -3.62
C TYR A 24 -10.36 -5.19 -4.19
N ASP A 25 -11.67 -5.13 -3.87
CA ASP A 25 -12.65 -6.12 -4.33
C ASP A 25 -12.77 -6.10 -5.87
N ILE A 26 -12.79 -4.92 -6.49
CA ILE A 26 -12.79 -4.78 -7.96
C ILE A 26 -11.55 -5.43 -8.59
N ILE A 27 -10.37 -5.23 -7.99
CA ILE A 27 -9.12 -5.84 -8.46
C ILE A 27 -9.21 -7.35 -8.35
N MET A 28 -9.62 -7.87 -7.19
CA MET A 28 -9.69 -9.30 -6.94
C MET A 28 -10.71 -9.99 -7.84
N GLU A 29 -11.88 -9.38 -8.06
CA GLU A 29 -12.88 -9.88 -9.00
C GLU A 29 -12.36 -9.88 -10.44
N ALA A 30 -11.68 -8.81 -10.86
CA ALA A 30 -11.11 -8.74 -12.20
C ALA A 30 -10.05 -9.83 -12.42
N GLU A 31 -9.18 -10.08 -11.44
CA GLU A 31 -8.18 -11.13 -11.53
C GLU A 31 -8.78 -12.54 -11.52
N ALA A 32 -9.73 -12.81 -10.63
CA ALA A 32 -10.42 -14.09 -10.55
C ALA A 32 -11.12 -14.45 -11.87
N ASN A 33 -11.72 -13.45 -12.52
CA ASN A 33 -12.39 -13.59 -13.81
C ASN A 33 -11.45 -13.44 -15.02
N LYS A 34 -10.13 -13.30 -14.82
CA LYS A 34 -9.14 -13.03 -15.87
C LYS A 34 -9.51 -11.83 -16.76
N LYS A 35 -10.23 -10.87 -16.20
CA LYS A 35 -10.70 -9.66 -16.86
C LYS A 35 -9.58 -8.62 -16.86
N LYS A 36 -9.24 -8.12 -18.05
CA LYS A 36 -8.29 -7.02 -18.17
C LYS A 36 -8.96 -5.70 -17.81
N LEU A 37 -8.48 -5.04 -16.75
CA LEU A 37 -8.84 -3.66 -16.45
C LEU A 37 -8.28 -2.73 -17.54
N ASN A 38 -9.10 -1.79 -18.00
CA ASN A 38 -8.60 -0.74 -18.88
C ASN A 38 -7.62 0.17 -18.11
N LYS A 39 -6.79 0.93 -18.84
CA LYS A 39 -5.73 1.75 -18.24
C LYS A 39 -6.28 2.76 -17.22
N THR A 40 -7.35 3.48 -17.55
CA THR A 40 -7.95 4.51 -16.70
C THR A 40 -8.47 3.91 -15.39
N THR A 41 -9.26 2.84 -15.48
CA THR A 41 -9.78 2.14 -14.30
C THR A 41 -8.65 1.61 -13.44
N LYS A 42 -7.63 0.99 -14.05
CA LYS A 42 -6.46 0.51 -13.30
C LYS A 42 -5.78 1.65 -12.54
N SER A 43 -5.51 2.78 -13.18
CA SER A 43 -4.86 3.92 -12.53
C SER A 43 -5.70 4.52 -11.39
N LEU A 44 -7.02 4.60 -11.55
CA LEU A 44 -7.91 5.05 -10.47
C LEU A 44 -7.85 4.12 -9.26
N LEU A 45 -7.84 2.81 -9.49
CA LEU A 45 -7.72 1.83 -8.42
C LEU A 45 -6.35 1.94 -7.74
N GLU A 46 -5.25 2.02 -8.51
CA GLU A 46 -3.90 2.23 -7.98
C GLU A 46 -3.82 3.48 -7.07
N ILE A 47 -4.51 4.57 -7.42
CA ILE A 47 -4.60 5.78 -6.56
C ILE A 47 -5.32 5.47 -5.24
N MET A 48 -6.45 4.79 -5.27
CA MET A 48 -7.18 4.42 -4.04
C MET A 48 -6.35 3.50 -3.14
N ILE A 49 -5.58 2.58 -3.74
CA ILE A 49 -4.62 1.75 -3.02
C ILE A 49 -3.52 2.60 -2.38
N GLN A 50 -2.97 3.56 -3.12
CA GLN A 50 -1.94 4.47 -2.63
C GLN A 50 -2.43 5.37 -1.49
N GLU A 51 -3.64 5.94 -1.60
CA GLU A 51 -4.22 6.78 -0.54
C GLU A 51 -4.36 6.02 0.78
N ALA A 52 -4.77 4.75 0.72
CA ALA A 52 -4.84 3.90 1.91
C ALA A 52 -3.47 3.51 2.45
N PHE A 53 -2.45 3.48 1.59
CA PHE A 53 -1.06 3.34 2.02
C PHE A 53 -0.51 4.61 2.71
N GLU A 54 -1.09 5.79 2.44
CA GLU A 54 -0.68 7.04 3.07
C GLU A 54 -1.39 7.31 4.41
N ILE A 55 -2.37 6.48 4.78
CA ILE A 55 -2.92 6.48 6.13
C ILE A 55 -1.80 6.17 7.12
N ASP A 56 -1.72 6.96 8.19
CA ASP A 56 -0.77 6.77 9.28
C ASP A 56 -0.72 5.31 9.74
N SER A 57 0.49 4.78 9.90
CA SER A 57 0.71 3.37 10.17
C SER A 57 0.07 2.88 11.47
N GLU A 58 -0.03 3.74 12.50
CA GLU A 58 -0.72 3.41 13.75
C GLU A 58 -2.22 3.36 13.56
N LEU A 59 -2.78 4.31 12.80
CA LEU A 59 -4.20 4.28 12.43
C LEU A 59 -4.54 3.03 11.62
N ARG A 60 -3.68 2.61 10.68
CA ARG A 60 -3.89 1.38 9.90
C ARG A 60 -3.98 0.12 10.75
N LYS A 61 -3.29 0.06 11.90
CA LYS A 61 -3.40 -1.09 12.82
C LYS A 61 -4.82 -1.24 13.39
N SER A 62 -5.57 -0.14 13.46
CA SER A 62 -6.97 -0.14 13.89
C SER A 62 -7.96 -0.48 12.77
N LEU A 63 -7.50 -0.55 11.51
CA LEU A 63 -8.31 -0.85 10.33
C LEU A 63 -8.15 -2.33 9.95
N PRO A 64 -9.19 -3.17 10.17
CA PRO A 64 -9.03 -4.63 10.11
C PRO A 64 -8.48 -5.14 8.77
N GLY A 65 -7.32 -5.80 8.80
CA GLY A 65 -6.75 -6.44 7.62
C GLY A 65 -6.16 -5.49 6.56
N LEU A 66 -6.17 -4.16 6.78
CA LEU A 66 -5.67 -3.19 5.81
C LEU A 66 -4.19 -3.45 5.44
N ASN A 67 -3.30 -3.59 6.43
CA ASN A 67 -1.89 -3.85 6.16
C ASN A 67 -1.65 -5.16 5.40
N TYR A 68 -2.45 -6.20 5.67
CA TYR A 68 -2.37 -7.46 4.94
C TYR A 68 -2.77 -7.26 3.46
N LYS A 69 -3.91 -6.60 3.21
CA LYS A 69 -4.37 -6.32 1.85
C LYS A 69 -3.40 -5.41 1.08
N LEU A 70 -2.82 -4.40 1.74
CA LEU A 70 -1.79 -3.54 1.14
C LEU A 70 -0.53 -4.33 0.75
N LYS A 71 -0.08 -5.27 1.58
CA LYS A 71 1.03 -6.18 1.21
C LYS A 71 0.70 -7.01 -0.02
N GLU A 72 -0.54 -7.48 -0.14
CA GLU A 72 -0.98 -8.20 -1.33
C GLU A 72 -0.97 -7.29 -2.57
N MET A 73 -1.45 -6.06 -2.45
CA MET A 73 -1.43 -5.07 -3.54
C MET A 73 0.00 -4.69 -3.95
N LEU A 74 0.94 -4.65 -3.00
CA LEU A 74 2.36 -4.47 -3.28
C LEU A 74 2.90 -5.64 -4.10
N LYS A 75 2.61 -6.88 -3.70
CA LYS A 75 3.05 -8.10 -4.40
C LYS A 75 2.46 -8.21 -5.81
N LYS A 76 1.20 -7.79 -6.00
CA LYS A 76 0.52 -7.76 -7.30
C LYS A 76 0.90 -6.54 -8.16
N GLY A 77 1.61 -5.57 -7.60
CA GLY A 77 2.10 -4.38 -8.32
C GLY A 77 1.07 -3.26 -8.50
N TYR A 78 -0.03 -3.27 -7.74
CA TYR A 78 -1.00 -2.17 -7.68
C TYR A 78 -0.58 -1.08 -6.68
N LEU A 79 0.17 -1.45 -5.64
CA LEU A 79 0.81 -0.50 -4.73
C LEU A 79 2.27 -0.29 -5.16
N LYS A 80 2.68 0.97 -5.32
CA LYS A 80 4.04 1.36 -5.70
C LYS A 80 4.54 2.42 -4.72
N PRO A 81 5.07 1.99 -3.55
CA PRO A 81 5.60 2.91 -2.56
C PRO A 81 6.78 3.68 -3.15
N LYS A 82 6.97 4.92 -2.70
CA LYS A 82 8.17 5.69 -3.04
C LYS A 82 9.35 5.16 -2.24
N GLU A 83 10.58 5.54 -2.61
CA GLU A 83 11.77 5.03 -1.93
C GLU A 83 11.80 5.43 -0.45
N GLU A 84 11.34 6.64 -0.13
CA GLU A 84 11.23 7.16 1.24
C GLU A 84 10.21 6.41 2.11
N ASP A 85 9.23 5.73 1.49
CA ASP A 85 8.21 4.95 2.19
C ASP A 85 8.69 3.52 2.53
N ILE A 86 9.84 3.10 1.99
CA ILE A 86 10.39 1.77 2.20
C ILE A 86 11.22 1.79 3.48
N SER A 87 10.68 1.21 4.55
CA SER A 87 11.27 1.25 5.88
C SER A 87 11.20 -0.11 6.57
N PRO A 88 12.21 -0.51 7.36
CA PRO A 88 12.15 -1.73 8.16
C PRO A 88 11.05 -1.67 9.23
N PHE A 89 10.58 -0.47 9.60
CA PHE A 89 9.56 -0.25 10.61
C PHE A 89 8.15 -0.13 10.05
N GLU A 90 8.01 -0.01 8.72
CA GLU A 90 6.70 0.08 8.08
C GLU A 90 6.18 -1.35 7.80
N PRO A 91 5.01 -1.74 8.35
CA PRO A 91 4.52 -3.10 8.25
C PRO A 91 4.38 -3.64 6.83
N VAL A 92 3.94 -2.84 5.86
CA VAL A 92 3.70 -3.21 4.46
C VAL A 92 5.00 -3.33 3.66
N THR A 93 6.00 -2.46 3.87
CA THR A 93 7.22 -2.35 3.05
C THR A 93 8.47 -2.92 3.70
N SER A 94 8.44 -3.35 4.96
CA SER A 94 9.58 -3.96 5.66
C SER A 94 10.25 -5.11 4.90
N GLU A 95 9.47 -6.03 4.32
CA GLU A 95 10.01 -7.13 3.50
C GLU A 95 10.75 -6.61 2.25
N LEU A 96 10.21 -5.57 1.62
CA LEU A 96 10.82 -4.94 0.45
C LEU A 96 12.14 -4.24 0.82
N PHE A 97 12.19 -3.58 1.99
CA PHE A 97 13.40 -2.98 2.53
C PHE A 97 14.52 -4.02 2.66
N TYR A 98 14.28 -5.12 3.38
CA TYR A 98 15.31 -6.14 3.59
C TYR A 98 15.76 -6.81 2.29
N LYS A 99 14.83 -7.05 1.36
CA LYS A 99 15.18 -7.56 0.03
C LYS A 99 16.12 -6.62 -0.71
N ASN A 100 15.86 -5.32 -0.67
CA ASN A 100 16.73 -4.31 -1.29
C ASN A 100 18.08 -4.23 -0.59
N PHE A 101 18.10 -4.21 0.75
CA PHE A 101 19.32 -4.20 1.56
C PHE A 101 20.25 -5.37 1.22
N TRP A 102 19.74 -6.61 1.25
CA TRP A 102 20.53 -7.80 0.95
C TRP A 102 21.02 -7.84 -0.49
N ARG A 103 20.25 -7.28 -1.43
CA ARG A 103 20.69 -7.14 -2.82
C ARG A 103 21.91 -6.23 -2.92
N GLU A 104 21.92 -5.09 -2.25
CA GLU A 104 23.04 -4.16 -2.28
C GLU A 104 24.27 -4.73 -1.55
N VAL A 105 24.09 -5.39 -0.40
CA VAL A 105 25.17 -6.12 0.29
C VAL A 105 25.77 -7.18 -0.64
N GLY A 106 24.94 -7.97 -1.33
CA GLY A 106 25.41 -8.99 -2.26
C GLY A 106 26.18 -8.44 -3.46
N LYS A 107 25.84 -7.23 -3.95
CA LYS A 107 26.63 -6.55 -4.99
C LYS A 107 27.99 -6.11 -4.46
N ALA A 108 28.03 -5.52 -3.26
CA ALA A 108 29.27 -5.07 -2.64
C ALA A 108 30.24 -6.24 -2.37
N LEU A 109 29.73 -7.40 -1.97
CA LEU A 109 30.53 -8.61 -1.71
C LEU A 109 31.07 -9.28 -2.99
N LYS A 110 30.45 -9.06 -4.15
CA LYS A 110 30.91 -9.59 -5.45
C LYS A 110 31.88 -8.67 -6.20
N GLY A 111 32.10 -7.46 -5.68
CA GLY A 111 32.97 -6.44 -6.26
C GLY A 111 34.41 -6.42 -5.71
N ASN A 112 34.78 -7.40 -4.88
CA ASN A 112 36.14 -7.70 -4.40
C ASN A 112 36.54 -9.12 -4.83
#